data_AF-A0A7W1A1G8-F1
#
_entry.id   AF-A0A7W1A1G8-F1
#
_cell.length_a   1.000
_cell.length_b   1.000
_cell.length_c   1.000
_cell.angle_alpha   90.00
_cell.angle_beta   90.00
_cell.angle_gamma   90.00
#
_symmetry.space_group_name_H-M   'P 1'
#
loop_
_entity.id
_entity.type
_entity.pdbx_description
1 polymer ?
#
loop_
_entity_poly.entity_id
_entity_poly.type
_entity_poly.pdbx_seq_one_letter_code
_entity_poly.pdbx_strand_id
1 'polypeptide(L)'
;MGLLALVIIGLVAMVVLLRRRARTPANAHTTDQVPLLPMSAAPPSAPRAPSRARPAMIRGGGGGGLAVATSSAMVCPTCRTEYHGMTYCTRDARRLVPPEEMLGGGNLGAARSLGRSAGLVCMACRRAYEPGLRSCPHDGNELVPFPVYNATRPRSRAKTSEPAGVIARICPVCSSKYDLNARFCGHDAGELVVIN
;
A
#
# COMPACT_ATOMS: atom_id res chain seq x y z
N MET A 1 -32.96 44.36 27.02
CA MET A 1 -32.08 43.52 27.86
C MET A 1 -32.37 42.02 27.75
N GLY A 2 -33.62 41.56 27.79
CA GLY A 2 -33.93 40.11 27.80
C GLY A 2 -33.45 39.29 26.60
N LEU A 3 -33.56 39.84 25.38
CA LEU A 3 -33.15 39.12 24.16
C LEU A 3 -31.62 38.96 24.08
N LEU A 4 -30.88 39.97 24.54
CA LEU A 4 -29.42 39.96 24.57
C LEU A 4 -28.90 38.93 25.60
N ALA A 5 -29.58 38.80 26.75
CA ALA A 5 -29.27 37.78 27.74
C ALA A 5 -29.51 36.35 27.20
N LEU A 6 -30.59 36.11 26.45
CA LEU A 6 -30.87 34.79 25.85
C LEU A 6 -29.82 34.38 24.81
N VAL A 7 -29.34 35.33 24.00
CA VAL A 7 -28.27 35.07 23.01
C VAL A 7 -26.96 34.70 23.70
N ILE A 8 -26.59 35.42 24.78
CA ILE A 8 -25.38 35.11 25.55
C ILE A 8 -25.47 33.71 26.17
N ILE A 9 -26.61 33.37 26.77
CA ILE A 9 -26.82 32.04 27.38
C ILE A 9 -26.74 30.94 26.31
N GLY A 10 -27.32 31.15 25.13
CA GLY A 10 -27.25 30.21 24.01
C GLY A 10 -25.82 29.97 23.52
N LEU A 11 -25.02 31.03 23.36
CA LEU A 11 -23.62 30.93 22.96
C LEU A 11 -22.77 30.19 24.00
N VAL A 12 -22.97 30.49 25.29
CA VAL A 12 -22.26 29.79 26.38
C VAL A 12 -22.62 28.30 26.39
N ALA A 13 -23.90 27.94 26.25
CA ALA A 13 -24.35 26.56 26.17
C ALA A 13 -23.74 25.81 24.96
N MET A 14 -23.69 26.47 23.80
CA MET A 14 -23.10 25.92 22.58
C MET A 14 -21.60 25.65 22.75
N VAL A 15 -20.85 26.59 23.33
CA VAL A 15 -19.40 26.43 23.61
C VAL A 15 -19.16 25.27 24.59
N VAL A 16 -19.99 25.13 25.63
CA VAL A 16 -19.88 24.03 26.60
C VAL A 16 -20.15 22.67 25.94
N LEU A 17 -21.15 22.58 25.05
CA LEU A 17 -21.45 21.34 24.31
C LEU A 17 -20.31 20.94 23.36
N LEU A 18 -19.72 21.91 22.65
CA LEU A 18 -18.57 21.65 21.77
C LEU A 18 -17.34 21.17 22.57
N ARG A 19 -17.08 21.77 23.73
CA ARG A 19 -15.99 21.33 24.63
C ARG A 19 -16.24 19.94 25.22
N ARG A 20 -17.49 19.56 25.52
CA ARG A 20 -17.84 18.21 25.98
C ARG A 20 -17.66 17.16 24.89
N ARG A 21 -18.06 17.46 23.64
CA ARG A 21 -17.86 16.55 22.50
C ARG A 21 -16.37 16.30 22.20
N ALA A 22 -15.52 17.32 22.36
CA ALA A 22 -14.07 17.15 22.19
C ALA A 22 -13.40 16.29 23.28
N ARG A 23 -14.08 16.03 24.40
CA ARG A 23 -13.55 15.28 25.56
C ARG A 23 -14.02 13.83 25.64
N THR A 24 -14.61 13.26 24.59
CA THR A 24 -14.91 11.83 24.60
C THR A 24 -13.62 11.03 24.84
N PRO A 25 -13.56 10.21 25.90
CA PRO A 25 -12.33 9.59 26.37
C PRO A 25 -11.88 8.49 25.42
N ALA A 26 -10.67 8.65 24.88
CA ALA A 26 -9.88 7.54 24.40
C ALA A 26 -9.42 6.72 25.62
N ASN A 27 -10.23 5.77 26.09
CA ASN A 27 -9.80 4.74 27.04
C ASN A 27 -10.81 3.58 27.06
N ALA A 28 -10.56 2.57 26.23
CA ALA A 28 -10.98 1.18 26.45
C ALA A 28 -10.16 0.26 25.51
N HIS A 29 -8.83 0.33 25.59
CA HIS A 29 -8.02 -0.81 25.16
C HIS A 29 -7.92 -1.74 26.37
N THR A 30 -8.92 -2.62 26.49
CA THR A 30 -8.84 -3.83 27.28
C THR A 30 -7.62 -4.61 26.80
N THR A 31 -6.66 -4.72 27.70
CA THR A 31 -5.44 -5.50 27.55
C THR A 31 -5.82 -6.96 27.74
N ASP A 32 -6.16 -7.66 26.65
CA ASP A 32 -6.17 -9.12 26.70
C ASP A 32 -4.71 -9.59 26.74
N GLN A 33 -4.31 -10.00 27.93
CA GLN A 33 -3.09 -10.73 28.21
C GLN A 33 -3.06 -12.00 27.37
N VAL A 34 -2.18 -12.07 26.38
CA VAL A 34 -1.77 -13.35 25.78
C VAL A 34 -0.88 -14.08 26.79
N PRO A 35 -1.23 -15.31 27.22
CA PRO A 35 -0.37 -16.10 28.08
C PRO A 35 0.98 -16.35 27.43
N LEU A 36 2.06 -16.01 28.14
CA LEU A 36 3.43 -16.34 27.80
C LEU A 36 3.58 -17.87 27.72
N LEU A 37 3.68 -18.40 26.50
CA LEU A 37 4.17 -19.75 26.27
C LEU A 37 5.69 -19.79 26.49
N PRO A 38 6.23 -20.86 27.10
CA PRO A 38 7.63 -21.00 27.42
C PRO A 38 8.50 -21.08 26.15
N MET A 39 9.58 -20.30 26.16
CA MET A 39 10.62 -20.29 25.14
C MET A 39 11.23 -21.68 25.00
N SER A 40 10.99 -22.31 23.85
CA SER A 40 11.67 -23.54 23.48
C SER A 40 13.09 -23.21 22.98
N ALA A 41 14.04 -23.98 23.49
CA ALA A 41 15.47 -23.78 23.40
C ALA A 41 16.00 -23.74 21.96
N ALA A 42 16.96 -22.85 21.74
CA ALA A 42 17.75 -22.75 20.52
C ALA A 42 18.64 -24.01 20.33
N PRO A 43 18.71 -24.58 19.12
CA PRO A 43 19.73 -25.57 18.79
C PRO A 43 21.10 -24.90 18.54
N PRO A 44 22.21 -25.59 18.86
CA PRO A 44 23.57 -25.06 18.74
C PRO A 44 24.00 -24.88 17.28
N SER A 45 24.71 -23.77 17.07
CA SER A 45 25.44 -23.40 15.87
C SER A 45 26.46 -24.48 15.45
N ALA A 46 26.29 -25.02 14.24
CA ALA A 46 27.29 -25.86 13.59
C ALA A 46 28.40 -25.01 12.92
N PRO A 47 29.66 -25.51 12.86
CA PRO A 47 30.81 -24.79 12.32
C PRO A 47 30.87 -24.76 10.79
N ARG A 48 31.51 -23.68 10.30
CA ARG A 48 31.89 -23.40 8.90
C ARG A 48 32.65 -24.56 8.25
N ALA A 49 32.25 -24.93 7.04
CA ALA A 49 33.04 -25.73 6.11
C ALA A 49 33.72 -24.84 5.03
N PRO A 50 34.89 -25.24 4.50
CA PRO A 50 35.73 -24.42 3.64
C PRO A 50 35.30 -24.41 2.16
N SER A 51 35.70 -23.32 1.51
CA SER A 51 35.67 -23.06 0.06
C SER A 51 36.20 -24.22 -0.78
N ARG A 52 35.43 -24.67 -1.78
CA ARG A 52 35.91 -25.59 -2.81
C ARG A 52 35.52 -25.12 -4.21
N ALA A 53 36.57 -24.80 -4.97
CA ALA A 53 36.78 -24.93 -6.41
C ALA A 53 35.74 -24.37 -7.41
N ARG A 54 36.19 -23.33 -8.14
CA ARG A 54 35.77 -23.00 -9.51
C ARG A 54 35.91 -24.22 -10.44
N PRO A 55 34.89 -24.55 -11.25
CA PRO A 55 35.08 -25.25 -12.50
C PRO A 55 35.25 -24.26 -13.67
N ALA A 56 36.02 -24.74 -14.64
CA ALA A 56 36.50 -24.05 -15.82
C ALA A 56 35.40 -23.76 -16.85
N MET A 57 35.75 -22.84 -17.75
CA MET A 57 35.05 -22.45 -18.95
C MET A 57 34.69 -23.68 -19.81
N ILE A 58 33.42 -23.81 -20.20
CA ILE A 58 33.02 -24.59 -21.37
C ILE A 58 32.37 -23.62 -22.35
N ARG A 59 33.10 -23.42 -23.45
CA ARG A 59 32.68 -22.74 -24.66
C ARG A 59 32.09 -23.80 -25.58
N GLY A 60 30.81 -23.64 -25.94
CA GLY A 60 30.07 -24.43 -26.92
C GLY A 60 28.60 -24.06 -26.77
N GLY A 61 27.88 -23.50 -27.75
CA GLY A 61 27.96 -23.72 -29.18
C GLY A 61 26.70 -24.46 -29.58
N GLY A 62 25.73 -23.74 -30.15
CA GLY A 62 24.70 -24.25 -31.06
C GLY A 62 23.66 -25.22 -30.50
N GLY A 63 22.38 -24.87 -30.63
CA GLY A 63 21.30 -25.85 -30.52
C GLY A 63 19.96 -25.22 -30.18
N GLY A 64 19.29 -24.69 -31.20
CA GLY A 64 17.85 -24.46 -31.12
C GLY A 64 17.15 -25.79 -30.83
N GLY A 65 16.78 -25.98 -29.57
CA GLY A 65 15.93 -27.06 -29.11
C GLY A 65 14.74 -26.44 -28.42
N LEU A 66 13.63 -26.36 -29.15
CA LEU A 66 12.29 -26.09 -28.62
C LEU A 66 11.91 -27.22 -27.64
N ALA A 67 12.51 -27.22 -26.46
CA ALA A 67 12.02 -28.02 -25.34
C ALA A 67 10.80 -27.29 -24.79
N VAL A 68 9.63 -27.72 -25.25
CA VAL A 68 8.33 -27.47 -24.62
C VAL A 68 8.38 -28.05 -23.21
N ALA A 69 8.96 -27.30 -22.28
CA ALA A 69 9.06 -27.66 -20.87
C ALA A 69 8.54 -26.48 -20.03
N THR A 70 7.33 -26.69 -19.51
CA THR A 70 6.72 -25.98 -18.37
C THR A 70 6.16 -24.59 -18.65
N SER A 71 4.97 -24.58 -19.24
CA SER A 71 4.02 -23.46 -19.38
C SER A 71 3.47 -22.91 -18.03
N SER A 72 4.30 -22.85 -16.98
CA SER A 72 3.92 -22.33 -15.65
C SER A 72 4.88 -21.29 -15.08
N ALA A 73 5.91 -20.90 -15.84
CA ALA A 73 6.75 -19.77 -15.46
C ALA A 73 5.92 -18.48 -15.60
N MET A 74 5.77 -17.76 -14.50
CA MET A 74 5.04 -16.50 -14.42
C MET A 74 6.02 -15.39 -14.03
N VAL A 75 6.01 -14.28 -14.76
CA VAL A 75 6.97 -13.19 -14.61
C VAL A 75 6.32 -11.97 -13.96
N CYS A 76 7.01 -11.35 -13.01
CA CYS A 76 6.52 -10.12 -12.42
C CYS A 76 6.73 -8.93 -13.38
N PRO A 77 5.68 -8.17 -13.74
CA PRO A 77 5.81 -7.05 -14.69
C PRO A 77 6.70 -5.91 -14.18
N THR A 78 6.83 -5.76 -12.85
CA THR A 78 7.64 -4.69 -12.24
C THR A 78 9.09 -5.10 -11.99
N CYS A 79 9.34 -6.22 -11.30
CA CYS A 79 10.71 -6.63 -10.96
C CYS A 79 11.34 -7.60 -11.97
N ARG A 80 10.59 -8.04 -13.00
CA ARG A 80 11.02 -8.98 -14.05
C ARG A 80 11.61 -10.29 -13.53
N THR A 81 11.28 -10.65 -12.29
CA THR A 81 11.67 -11.92 -11.68
C THR A 81 10.70 -12.99 -12.13
N GLU A 82 11.23 -14.16 -12.50
CA GLU A 82 10.47 -15.35 -12.87
C GLU A 82 10.11 -16.15 -11.62
N TYR A 83 8.89 -16.68 -11.60
CA TYR A 83 8.37 -17.48 -10.50
C TYR A 83 7.66 -18.70 -11.07
N HIS A 84 7.67 -19.81 -10.32
CA HIS A 84 7.02 -21.06 -10.71
C HIS A 84 5.96 -21.44 -9.67
N GLY A 85 4.76 -21.81 -10.13
CA GLY A 85 3.65 -22.23 -9.25
C GLY A 85 3.05 -21.11 -8.40
N MET A 86 3.51 -19.86 -8.57
CA MET A 86 2.98 -18.69 -7.90
C MET A 86 2.15 -17.86 -8.87
N THR A 87 1.07 -17.27 -8.37
CA THR A 87 0.22 -16.34 -9.12
C THR A 87 0.55 -14.87 -8.82
N TYR A 88 1.28 -14.62 -7.74
CA TYR A 88 1.64 -13.28 -7.26
C TYR A 88 3.13 -13.19 -6.91
N CYS A 89 3.71 -12.02 -7.18
CA CYS A 89 5.08 -11.72 -6.82
C CYS A 89 5.19 -11.44 -5.31
N THR A 90 6.18 -12.05 -4.66
CA THR A 90 6.38 -11.93 -3.21
C THR A 90 6.92 -10.56 -2.78
N ARG A 91 7.50 -9.78 -3.70
CA ARG A 91 8.07 -8.45 -3.43
C ARG A 91 7.03 -7.35 -3.47
N ASP A 92 6.27 -7.26 -4.55
CA ASP A 92 5.37 -6.15 -4.86
C ASP A 92 3.89 -6.56 -4.89
N ALA A 93 3.58 -7.83 -4.60
CA ALA A 93 2.22 -8.38 -4.55
C ALA A 93 1.44 -8.25 -5.88
N ARG A 94 2.12 -7.95 -6.99
CA ARG A 94 1.47 -7.88 -8.31
C ARG A 94 1.22 -9.27 -8.87
N ARG A 95 0.14 -9.41 -9.63
CA ARG A 95 -0.16 -10.63 -10.38
C ARG A 95 0.98 -10.87 -11.37
N LEU A 96 1.50 -12.08 -11.31
CA LEU A 96 2.50 -12.53 -12.26
C LEU A 96 1.82 -12.74 -13.61
N VAL A 97 2.56 -12.46 -14.67
CA VAL A 97 2.08 -12.47 -16.05
C VAL A 97 2.91 -13.50 -16.82
N PRO A 98 2.32 -14.39 -17.63
CA PRO A 98 3.10 -15.34 -18.41
C PRO A 98 4.07 -14.60 -19.35
N PRO A 99 5.28 -15.13 -19.61
CA PRO A 99 6.30 -14.42 -20.37
C PRO A 99 5.84 -14.06 -21.79
N GLU A 100 4.95 -14.84 -22.39
CA GLU A 100 4.35 -14.57 -23.71
C GLU A 100 3.54 -13.27 -23.71
N GLU A 101 2.81 -12.99 -22.62
CA GLU A 101 2.04 -11.74 -22.43
C GLU A 101 2.97 -10.54 -22.18
N MET A 102 4.17 -10.74 -21.63
CA MET A 102 5.16 -9.67 -21.44
C MET A 102 5.83 -9.23 -22.74
N LEU A 103 6.09 -10.16 -23.66
CA LEU A 103 6.73 -9.87 -24.96
C LEU A 103 5.73 -9.44 -26.03
N GLY A 104 4.48 -9.91 -25.95
CA GLY A 104 3.44 -9.66 -26.94
C GLY A 104 2.80 -8.28 -26.87
N GLY A 105 3.60 -7.20 -26.76
CA GLY A 105 3.22 -5.79 -26.55
C GLY A 105 2.21 -5.17 -27.54
N GLY A 106 1.03 -5.76 -27.65
CA GLY A 106 -0.11 -5.24 -28.35
C GLY A 106 -0.94 -4.40 -27.38
N ASN A 107 -1.15 -3.14 -27.77
CA ASN A 107 -1.90 -2.06 -27.10
C ASN A 107 -3.34 -2.37 -26.64
N LEU A 108 -3.76 -3.63 -26.58
CA LEU A 108 -5.08 -4.08 -26.12
C LEU A 108 -5.04 -4.80 -24.75
N GLY A 109 -3.87 -5.29 -24.30
CA GLY A 109 -3.71 -5.97 -22.99
C GLY A 109 -3.36 -5.03 -21.83
N ALA A 110 -2.57 -3.98 -22.11
CA ALA A 110 -2.17 -2.99 -21.12
C ALA A 110 -3.34 -2.18 -20.54
N ALA A 111 -4.46 -2.10 -21.27
CA ALA A 111 -5.69 -1.43 -20.82
C ALA A 111 -6.43 -2.23 -19.72
N ARG A 112 -6.22 -3.54 -19.60
CA ARG A 112 -6.76 -4.34 -18.47
C ARG A 112 -5.83 -4.31 -17.25
N SER A 113 -4.52 -4.19 -17.43
CA SER A 113 -3.55 -4.17 -16.33
C SER A 113 -3.27 -2.79 -15.74
N LEU A 114 -3.72 -1.69 -16.37
CA LEU A 114 -3.50 -0.31 -15.89
C LEU A 114 -4.80 0.44 -15.52
N GLY A 115 -5.98 -0.16 -15.69
CA GLY A 115 -7.23 0.59 -15.71
C GLY A 115 -8.20 0.33 -14.56
N ARG A 116 -8.04 1.08 -13.45
CA ARG A 116 -9.17 1.55 -12.61
C ARG A 116 -9.97 0.53 -11.78
N SER A 117 -9.43 -0.64 -11.45
CA SER A 117 -10.02 -1.37 -10.33
C SER A 117 -9.34 -0.93 -9.06
N ALA A 118 -10.08 -0.23 -8.21
CA ALA A 118 -9.64 0.16 -6.88
C ALA A 118 -9.07 -1.07 -6.16
N GLY A 119 -7.74 -1.18 -6.09
CA GLY A 119 -7.06 -2.34 -5.54
C GLY A 119 -7.53 -2.62 -4.10
N LEU A 120 -7.49 -3.89 -3.71
CA LEU A 120 -7.76 -4.26 -2.33
C LEU A 120 -6.45 -4.11 -1.54
N VAL A 121 -6.51 -3.66 -0.29
CA VAL A 121 -5.34 -3.40 0.56
C VAL A 121 -5.43 -4.24 1.82
N CYS A 122 -4.34 -4.91 2.18
CA CYS A 122 -4.27 -5.63 3.45
C CYS A 122 -4.11 -4.64 4.62
N MET A 123 -4.93 -4.76 5.67
CA MET A 123 -4.81 -3.92 6.87
C MET A 123 -3.55 -4.21 7.71
N ALA A 124 -2.99 -5.41 7.62
CA ALA A 124 -1.76 -5.78 8.32
C ALA A 124 -0.51 -5.30 7.59
N CYS A 125 -0.19 -5.88 6.42
CA CYS A 125 1.04 -5.55 5.70
C CYS A 125 0.96 -4.28 4.81
N ARG A 126 -0.23 -3.68 4.66
CA ARG A 126 -0.47 -2.45 3.86
C ARG A 126 -0.11 -2.55 2.38
N ARG A 127 0.02 -3.77 1.84
CA ARG A 127 0.24 -4.01 0.41
C ARG A 127 -1.07 -3.96 -0.36
N ALA A 128 -1.00 -3.49 -1.61
CA ALA A 128 -2.13 -3.44 -2.52
C ALA A 128 -2.14 -4.68 -3.42
N TYR A 129 -3.34 -5.18 -3.71
CA TYR A 129 -3.64 -6.38 -4.47
C TYR A 129 -4.69 -6.09 -5.54
N GLU A 130 -4.73 -6.92 -6.56
CA GLU A 130 -5.72 -6.86 -7.63
C GLU A 130 -7.13 -7.23 -7.11
N PRO A 131 -8.21 -6.61 -7.62
CA PRO A 131 -9.58 -7.05 -7.31
C PRO A 131 -9.79 -8.55 -7.63
N GLY A 132 -10.40 -9.28 -6.71
CA GLY A 132 -10.71 -10.71 -6.88
C GLY A 132 -10.10 -11.59 -5.81
N LEU A 133 -9.09 -11.09 -5.09
CA LEU A 133 -8.54 -11.76 -3.92
C LEU A 133 -9.25 -11.28 -2.66
N ARG A 134 -9.86 -12.18 -1.87
CA ARG A 134 -10.56 -11.79 -0.63
C ARG A 134 -9.62 -11.69 0.58
N SER A 135 -8.51 -12.43 0.56
CA SER A 135 -7.58 -12.56 1.68
C SER A 135 -6.13 -12.34 1.23
N CYS A 136 -5.33 -11.75 2.12
CA CYS A 136 -3.91 -11.50 1.91
C CYS A 136 -3.15 -12.83 1.84
N PRO A 137 -2.37 -13.11 0.78
CA PRO A 137 -1.59 -14.34 0.68
C PRO A 137 -0.39 -14.40 1.65
N HIS A 138 -0.02 -13.27 2.27
CA HIS A 138 1.06 -13.21 3.25
C HIS A 138 0.57 -13.35 4.69
N ASP A 139 -0.52 -12.66 5.04
CA ASP A 139 -1.00 -12.54 6.42
C ASP A 139 -2.32 -13.29 6.68
N GLY A 140 -3.02 -13.73 5.63
CA GLY A 140 -4.37 -14.30 5.72
C GLY A 140 -5.49 -13.29 5.98
N ASN A 141 -5.16 -12.04 6.34
CA ASN A 141 -6.14 -10.99 6.64
C ASN A 141 -7.02 -10.61 5.44
N GLU A 142 -8.26 -10.19 5.72
CA GLU A 142 -9.19 -9.73 4.69
C GLU A 142 -8.66 -8.46 4.00
N LEU A 143 -8.74 -8.45 2.67
CA LEU A 143 -8.33 -7.33 1.85
C LEU A 143 -9.49 -6.35 1.70
N VAL A 144 -9.27 -5.08 2.05
CA VAL A 144 -10.32 -4.06 1.99
C VAL A 144 -10.16 -3.18 0.76
N PRO A 145 -11.25 -2.71 0.12
CA PRO A 145 -11.16 -1.80 -1.00
C PRO A 145 -10.36 -0.53 -0.65
N PHE A 146 -9.49 -0.08 -1.55
CA PHE A 146 -8.67 1.12 -1.34
C PHE A 146 -9.46 2.35 -0.83
N PRO A 147 -10.69 2.65 -1.30
CA PRO A 147 -11.48 3.76 -0.77
C PRO A 147 -11.83 3.58 0.72
N VAL A 148 -12.18 2.36 1.12
CA VAL A 148 -12.48 2.02 2.52
C VAL A 148 -11.22 2.15 3.36
N TYR A 149 -10.10 1.60 2.89
CA TYR A 149 -8.81 1.77 3.58
C TYR A 149 -8.43 3.24 3.76
N ASN A 150 -8.59 4.07 2.74
CA ASN A 150 -8.24 5.49 2.81
C ASN A 150 -9.16 6.27 3.78
N ALA A 151 -10.39 5.82 3.96
CA ALA A 151 -11.34 6.37 4.92
C ALA A 151 -11.06 5.92 6.36
N THR A 152 -10.67 4.65 6.55
CA THR A 152 -10.44 4.06 7.89
C THR A 152 -9.02 4.23 8.40
N ARG A 153 -8.03 4.42 7.52
CA ARG A 153 -6.66 4.66 7.97
C ARG A 153 -6.70 5.87 8.90
N PRO A 154 -6.09 5.78 10.09
CA PRO A 154 -5.87 6.97 10.87
C PRO A 154 -5.08 7.88 9.93
N ARG A 155 -5.71 8.97 9.50
CA ARG A 155 -4.98 10.12 8.99
C ARG A 155 -4.19 10.58 10.20
N SER A 156 -3.07 9.89 10.47
CA SER A 156 -1.95 10.38 11.26
C SER A 156 -1.87 11.79 10.80
N ARG A 157 -2.36 12.73 11.63
CA ARG A 157 -2.64 14.12 11.25
C ARG A 157 -1.50 14.47 10.32
N ALA A 158 -1.79 14.54 9.01
CA ALA A 158 -0.89 15.22 8.11
C ALA A 158 -0.74 16.52 8.83
N LYS A 159 0.44 16.74 9.44
CA LYS A 159 0.68 17.83 10.37
C LYS A 159 -0.08 18.97 9.74
N THR A 160 -1.09 19.45 10.43
CA THR A 160 -1.84 20.60 10.01
C THR A 160 -0.77 21.68 10.00
N SER A 161 -0.06 21.82 8.87
CA SER A 161 0.14 23.13 8.31
C SER A 161 -1.28 23.60 8.10
N GLU A 162 -1.87 24.16 9.15
CA GLU A 162 -2.84 25.20 8.95
C GLU A 162 -2.24 26.08 7.85
N PRO A 163 -2.86 26.17 6.67
CA PRO A 163 -2.39 27.11 5.70
C PRO A 163 -2.66 28.47 6.34
N ALA A 164 -1.62 29.08 6.89
CA ALA A 164 -1.64 30.43 7.41
C ALA A 164 -1.83 31.38 6.22
N GLY A 165 -3.01 31.39 5.59
CA GLY A 165 -3.32 32.22 4.42
C GLY A 165 -2.39 32.04 3.20
N VAL A 166 -1.47 31.08 3.20
CA VAL A 166 -0.50 30.90 2.11
C VAL A 166 -1.09 29.97 1.05
N ILE A 167 -1.34 30.55 -0.11
CA ILE A 167 -1.65 29.97 -1.42
C ILE A 167 -1.14 28.51 -1.53
N ALA A 168 -2.02 27.50 -1.43
CA ALA A 168 -1.61 26.10 -1.57
C ALA A 168 -1.74 25.61 -3.01
N ARG A 169 -0.89 24.67 -3.43
CA ARG A 169 -1.01 24.01 -4.73
C ARG A 169 -1.95 22.80 -4.63
N ILE A 170 -2.83 22.62 -5.61
CA ILE A 170 -3.81 21.53 -5.68
C ILE A 170 -3.56 20.66 -6.90
N CYS A 171 -3.65 19.34 -6.71
CA CYS A 171 -3.68 18.41 -7.84
C CYS A 171 -5.07 18.41 -8.49
N PRO A 172 -5.19 18.65 -9.81
CA PRO A 172 -6.48 18.66 -10.49
C PRO A 172 -7.13 17.27 -10.58
N VAL A 173 -6.35 16.19 -10.43
CA VAL A 173 -6.83 14.80 -10.55
C VAL A 173 -7.36 14.28 -9.22
N CYS A 174 -6.54 14.34 -8.16
CA CYS A 174 -6.92 13.79 -6.86
C CYS A 174 -7.41 14.83 -5.84
N SER A 175 -7.47 16.12 -6.19
CA SER A 175 -7.89 17.24 -5.31
C SER A 175 -7.12 17.39 -4.00
N SER A 176 -5.96 16.72 -3.88
CA SER A 176 -5.11 16.81 -2.70
C SER A 176 -4.35 18.14 -2.70
N LYS A 177 -4.24 18.74 -1.52
CA LYS A 177 -3.49 19.98 -1.28
C LYS A 177 -2.04 19.66 -0.94
N TYR A 178 -1.12 20.43 -1.49
CA TYR A 178 0.32 20.29 -1.33
C TYR A 178 0.94 21.64 -0.97
N ASP A 179 2.16 21.58 -0.42
CA ASP A 179 3.00 22.74 -0.14
C ASP A 179 3.37 23.48 -1.43
N LEU A 180 3.65 24.79 -1.36
CA LEU A 180 4.02 25.63 -2.51
C LEU A 180 5.31 25.14 -3.19
N ASN A 181 6.19 24.50 -2.41
CA ASN A 181 7.45 23.94 -2.90
C ASN A 181 7.24 22.67 -3.74
N ALA A 182 6.09 22.01 -3.64
CA ALA A 182 5.79 20.83 -4.43
C ALA A 182 5.31 21.24 -5.83
N ARG A 183 6.00 20.76 -6.89
CA ARG A 183 5.60 21.01 -8.28
C ARG A 183 4.68 19.93 -8.86
N PHE A 184 4.76 18.70 -8.33
CA PHE A 184 4.07 17.52 -8.86
C PHE A 184 3.33 16.74 -7.77
N CYS A 185 2.20 16.14 -8.16
CA CYS A 185 1.41 15.25 -7.31
C CYS A 185 2.18 13.94 -7.07
N GLY A 186 2.36 13.54 -5.81
CA GLY A 186 2.99 12.26 -5.48
C GLY A 186 2.15 11.03 -5.86
N HIS A 187 0.87 11.21 -6.17
CA HIS A 187 -0.04 10.13 -6.55
C HIS A 187 -0.09 9.91 -8.07
N ASP A 188 -0.24 11.00 -8.81
CA ASP A 188 -0.54 10.97 -10.25
C ASP A 188 0.60 11.54 -11.11
N ALA A 189 1.68 12.03 -10.50
CA ALA A 189 2.77 12.79 -11.13
C ALA A 189 2.34 14.05 -11.92
N GLY A 190 1.05 14.40 -11.92
CA GLY A 190 0.53 15.59 -12.59
C GLY A 190 1.00 16.89 -11.95
N GLU A 191 1.11 17.94 -12.77
CA GLU A 191 1.49 19.28 -12.31
C GLU A 191 0.46 19.86 -11.35
N LEU A 192 0.93 20.44 -10.25
CA LEU A 192 0.07 21.01 -9.23
C LEU A 192 -0.25 22.46 -9.57
N VAL A 193 -1.55 22.78 -9.61
CA VAL A 193 -2.07 24.10 -9.97
C VAL A 193 -2.20 24.96 -8.73
N VAL A 194 -1.75 26.20 -8.83
CA VAL A 194 -1.90 27.21 -7.78
C VAL A 194 -3.31 27.80 -7.88
N ILE A 195 -4.09 27.72 -6.80
CA ILE A 195 -5.41 28.35 -6.72
C ILE A 195 -5.27 29.51 -5.73
N ASN A 196 -5.52 30.73 -6.22
CA ASN A 196 -5.56 31.96 -5.43
C ASN A 196 -7.00 32.25 -4.99
#